data_AF-C0Z8F8-F1
#
_entry.id   AF-C0Z8F8-F1
#
_cell.length_a   1.000
_cell.length_b   1.000
_cell.length_c   1.000
_cell.angle_alpha   90.00
_cell.angle_beta   90.00
_cell.angle_gamma   90.00
#
_symmetry.space_group_name_H-M   'P 1'
#
loop_
_entity.id
_entity.type
_entity.pdbx_description
1 polymer ?
#
loop_
_entity_poly.entity_id
_entity_poly.type
_entity_poly.pdbx_seq_one_letter_code
_entity_poly.pdbx_strand_id
1 'polypeptide(L)'
;MEKPEALRDIDISEEKLEEIATELGLEKPKPDNVTIKENILIKRNKDTNAISNVWYLYYAVNDSAFTVSIINVGFDKIDSIVADLRKYNKKGKEWVVDANTSLRALQVGNGNVFKWELDRNAVSDYFEFDIVVLEDGTVWHYDNKSGKLQYEWQRYYFDVGAYKSIKPLGGERHHIVSDKALQEAGFSNTDSFPAIRMMKQDHEDTPNWGNRTSSKEWRVKELEYLNNEDYKGLMRFEVDGFRNETDDEGKFPNLAIKYNDYLVAGAVLAYEYFGVN
;
A
#
# COMPACT_ATOMS: atom_id res chain seq x y z
N MET A 1 17.74 1.18 10.72
CA MET A 1 16.34 0.92 10.35
C MET A 1 16.18 1.30 8.90
N GLU A 2 15.38 0.56 8.12
CA GLU A 2 15.12 0.91 6.73
C GLU A 2 14.36 2.25 6.66
N LYS A 3 14.70 3.09 5.69
CA LYS A 3 14.05 4.40 5.50
C LYS A 3 12.67 4.18 4.88
N PRO A 4 11.61 4.89 5.33
CA PRO A 4 10.29 4.82 4.70
C PRO A 4 10.39 5.01 3.19
N GLU A 5 9.60 4.25 2.42
CA GLU A 5 9.65 4.27 0.96
C GLU A 5 9.45 5.70 0.40
N ALA A 6 8.50 6.45 0.96
CA ALA A 6 8.21 7.83 0.60
C ALA A 6 9.37 8.82 0.83
N LEU A 7 10.39 8.45 1.61
CA LEU A 7 11.52 9.32 1.97
C LEU A 7 12.83 8.90 1.33
N ARG A 8 12.90 7.79 0.57
CA ARG A 8 14.17 7.20 0.10
C ARG A 8 15.10 8.22 -0.57
N ASP A 9 14.55 9.15 -1.35
CA ASP A 9 15.30 10.16 -2.11
C ASP A 9 15.29 11.58 -1.49
N ILE A 10 14.80 11.74 -0.26
CA ILE A 10 14.66 13.05 0.43
C ILE A 10 15.69 13.17 1.55
N ASP A 11 16.56 14.18 1.51
CA ASP A 11 17.55 14.42 2.57
C ASP A 11 16.96 15.32 3.66
N ILE A 12 16.43 14.71 4.73
CA ILE A 12 15.79 15.43 5.84
C ILE A 12 16.16 14.79 7.18
N SER A 13 16.34 15.64 8.21
CA SER A 13 16.57 15.15 9.57
C SER A 13 15.30 14.56 10.19
N GLU A 14 15.49 13.59 11.08
CA GLU A 14 14.40 12.94 11.81
C GLU A 14 13.56 13.92 12.66
N GLU A 15 14.21 14.97 13.17
CA GLU A 15 13.57 16.04 13.97
C GLU A 15 12.69 16.93 13.09
N LYS A 16 13.19 17.36 11.93
CA LYS A 16 12.42 18.20 11.00
C LYS A 16 11.25 17.43 10.41
N LEU A 17 11.44 16.15 10.13
CA LEU A 17 10.36 15.27 9.67
C LEU A 17 9.23 15.15 10.70
N GLU A 18 9.59 15.03 11.99
CA GLU A 18 8.62 14.96 13.09
C GLU A 18 7.90 16.30 13.33
N GLU A 19 8.62 17.42 13.20
CA GLU A 19 8.05 18.76 13.21
C GLU A 19 6.96 18.90 12.12
N ILE A 20 7.30 18.56 10.87
CA ILE A 20 6.37 18.66 9.73
C ILE A 20 5.17 17.74 9.91
N ALA A 21 5.38 16.48 10.30
CA ALA A 21 4.28 15.54 10.55
C ALA A 21 3.32 16.08 11.62
N THR A 22 3.86 16.57 12.74
CA THR A 22 3.07 17.16 13.83
C THR A 22 2.33 18.41 13.37
N GLU A 23 2.98 19.27 12.59
CA GLU A 23 2.40 20.51 12.05
C GLU A 23 1.16 20.25 11.19
N LEU A 24 1.18 19.16 10.43
CA LEU A 24 0.10 18.71 9.55
C LEU A 24 -0.95 17.83 10.25
N GLY A 25 -0.73 17.48 11.52
CA GLY A 25 -1.58 16.53 12.25
C GLY A 25 -1.54 15.12 11.63
N LEU A 26 -0.36 14.70 11.19
CA LEU A 26 -0.04 13.40 10.62
C LEU A 26 0.92 12.64 11.53
N GLU A 27 1.04 11.33 11.30
CA GLU A 27 2.06 10.53 11.97
C GLU A 27 3.40 10.65 11.24
N LYS A 28 4.49 10.56 11.98
CA LYS A 28 5.82 10.45 11.40
C LYS A 28 5.89 9.21 10.48
N PRO A 29 6.41 9.33 9.25
CA PRO A 29 6.51 8.20 8.32
C PRO A 29 7.21 6.99 8.91
N LYS A 30 6.70 5.79 8.59
CA LYS A 30 7.17 4.53 9.17
C LYS A 30 7.64 3.59 8.06
N PRO A 31 8.58 2.67 8.34
CA PRO A 31 8.89 1.59 7.41
C PRO A 31 7.63 0.75 7.12
N ASP A 32 7.53 0.20 5.92
CA ASP A 32 6.39 -0.61 5.51
C ASP A 32 6.21 -1.84 6.42
N ASN A 33 4.95 -2.13 6.75
CA ASN A 33 4.58 -3.31 7.55
C ASN A 33 4.32 -4.50 6.63
N VAL A 34 4.89 -5.67 6.95
CA VAL A 34 4.62 -6.93 6.24
C VAL A 34 3.35 -7.59 6.79
N THR A 35 2.39 -7.91 5.94
CA THR A 35 1.21 -8.69 6.33
C THR A 35 1.55 -10.18 6.41
N ILE A 36 1.32 -10.76 7.58
CA ILE A 36 1.60 -12.16 7.91
C ILE A 36 0.32 -12.85 8.39
N LYS A 37 -0.02 -14.02 7.85
CA LYS A 37 -0.96 -14.94 8.50
C LYS A 37 -0.30 -16.23 8.96
N GLU A 38 -0.76 -16.65 10.13
CA GLU A 38 -0.19 -17.72 10.92
C GLU A 38 -1.30 -18.72 11.27
N ASN A 39 -1.13 -20.00 10.91
CA ASN A 39 -2.06 -21.06 11.29
C ASN A 39 -1.31 -22.21 11.97
N ILE A 40 -1.53 -22.39 13.27
CA ILE A 40 -0.98 -23.51 14.06
C ILE A 40 -2.01 -24.64 14.10
N LEU A 41 -1.62 -25.83 13.67
CA LEU A 41 -2.46 -27.03 13.76
C LEU A 41 -1.80 -28.12 14.59
N ILE A 42 -2.55 -28.59 15.59
CA ILE A 42 -2.14 -29.66 16.51
C ILE A 42 -3.04 -30.88 16.23
N LYS A 43 -2.46 -31.95 15.69
CA LYS A 43 -3.15 -33.21 15.49
C LYS A 43 -2.87 -34.15 16.66
N ARG A 44 -3.93 -34.79 17.16
CA ARG A 44 -3.85 -35.82 18.20
C ARG A 44 -4.25 -37.17 17.63
N ASN A 45 -3.55 -38.21 18.06
CA ASN A 45 -3.91 -39.59 17.83
C ASN A 45 -5.29 -39.86 18.45
N LYS A 46 -6.20 -40.43 17.66
CA LYS A 46 -7.60 -40.63 18.05
C LYS A 46 -7.79 -41.59 19.22
N ASP A 47 -6.89 -42.56 19.36
CA ASP A 47 -7.03 -43.66 20.33
C ASP A 47 -6.32 -43.35 21.66
N THR A 48 -5.19 -42.63 21.61
CA THR A 48 -4.34 -42.33 22.77
C THR A 48 -4.40 -40.89 23.23
N ASN A 49 -5.02 -40.00 22.44
CA ASN A 49 -5.02 -38.54 22.62
C ASN A 49 -3.61 -37.90 22.67
N ALA A 50 -2.56 -38.67 22.40
CA ALA A 50 -1.18 -38.19 22.28
C ALA A 50 -1.07 -37.29 21.03
N ILE A 51 -0.16 -36.32 21.06
CA ILE A 51 0.14 -35.51 19.88
C ILE A 51 0.77 -36.42 18.83
N SER A 52 0.17 -36.50 17.64
CA SER A 52 0.65 -37.36 16.55
C SER A 52 1.49 -36.59 15.54
N ASN A 53 1.07 -35.36 15.23
CA ASN A 53 1.79 -34.46 14.34
C ASN A 53 1.42 -33.00 14.69
N VAL A 54 2.36 -32.08 14.57
CA VAL A 54 2.11 -30.64 14.71
C VAL A 54 2.82 -29.97 13.56
N TRP A 55 2.06 -29.19 12.80
CA TRP A 55 2.63 -28.39 11.74
C TRP A 55 1.95 -27.02 11.71
N TYR A 56 2.70 -26.10 11.13
CA TYR A 56 2.39 -24.68 11.08
C TYR A 56 2.54 -24.23 9.64
N LEU A 57 1.45 -23.72 9.07
CA LEU A 57 1.42 -23.12 7.74
C LEU A 57 1.45 -21.61 7.88
N TYR A 58 2.43 -21.03 7.19
CA TYR A 58 2.62 -19.60 7.08
C TYR A 58 2.55 -19.19 5.61
N TYR A 59 1.80 -18.15 5.33
CA TYR A 59 1.83 -17.48 4.05
C TYR A 59 1.80 -15.97 4.25
N ALA A 60 2.59 -15.28 3.42
CA ALA A 60 2.80 -13.86 3.56
C ALA A 60 3.00 -13.20 2.20
N VAL A 61 2.56 -11.95 2.13
CA VAL A 61 2.82 -11.04 1.02
C VAL A 61 3.72 -9.93 1.52
N ASN A 62 4.86 -9.74 0.85
CA ASN A 62 5.72 -8.58 1.01
C ASN A 62 5.90 -7.89 -0.35
N ASP A 63 6.70 -6.84 -0.39
CA ASP A 63 6.93 -6.03 -1.59
C ASP A 63 7.50 -6.78 -2.80
N SER A 64 8.12 -7.94 -2.59
CA SER A 64 8.83 -8.68 -3.63
C SER A 64 8.26 -10.07 -3.91
N ALA A 65 7.42 -10.61 -3.02
CA ALA A 65 6.97 -11.98 -3.14
C ALA A 65 5.68 -12.30 -2.37
N PHE A 66 4.99 -13.31 -2.89
CA PHE A 66 4.10 -14.16 -2.10
C PHE A 66 4.88 -15.41 -1.67
N THR A 67 4.81 -15.77 -0.39
CA THR A 67 5.53 -16.94 0.14
C THR A 67 4.59 -17.91 0.84
N VAL A 68 4.91 -19.20 0.76
CA VAL A 68 4.29 -20.27 1.55
C VAL A 68 5.40 -21.07 2.22
N SER A 69 5.31 -21.20 3.54
CA SER A 69 6.29 -21.93 4.35
C SER A 69 5.59 -22.86 5.35
N ILE A 70 6.29 -23.93 5.69
CA ILE A 70 5.83 -24.92 6.67
C ILE A 70 6.86 -25.06 7.79
N ILE A 71 6.38 -25.11 9.02
CA ILE A 71 7.12 -25.67 10.16
C ILE A 71 6.37 -26.90 10.63
N ASN A 72 6.88 -28.07 10.30
CA ASN A 72 6.47 -29.39 10.76
C ASN A 72 7.40 -29.86 11.89
N VAL A 73 6.84 -30.04 13.08
CA VAL A 73 7.53 -30.57 14.26
C VAL A 73 7.13 -32.02 14.58
N GLY A 74 6.40 -32.68 13.67
CA GLY A 74 6.10 -34.10 13.71
C GLY A 74 7.23 -35.00 13.21
N PHE A 75 6.94 -36.30 13.17
CA PHE A 75 7.92 -37.35 12.85
C PHE A 75 8.06 -37.62 11.35
N ASP A 76 7.02 -37.38 10.58
CA ASP A 76 6.94 -37.60 9.13
C ASP A 76 6.62 -36.32 8.37
N LYS A 77 6.80 -36.38 7.05
CA LYS A 77 6.63 -35.24 6.15
C LYS A 77 5.16 -35.07 5.79
N ILE A 78 4.74 -33.82 5.55
CA ILE A 78 3.39 -33.55 5.07
C ILE A 78 3.19 -34.21 3.70
N ASP A 79 2.10 -34.96 3.53
CA ASP A 79 1.86 -35.74 2.30
C ASP A 79 1.91 -34.87 1.04
N SER A 80 1.15 -33.77 1.03
CA SER A 80 1.23 -32.79 -0.05
C SER A 80 0.66 -31.41 0.27
N ILE A 81 1.17 -30.42 -0.46
CA ILE A 81 0.61 -29.07 -0.52
C ILE A 81 0.40 -28.72 -1.99
N VAL A 82 -0.81 -28.31 -2.31
CA VAL A 82 -1.19 -27.78 -3.62
C VAL A 82 -1.67 -26.36 -3.41
N ALA A 83 -1.30 -25.44 -4.30
CA ALA A 83 -1.85 -24.11 -4.27
C ALA A 83 -2.05 -23.55 -5.67
N ASP A 84 -3.15 -22.80 -5.85
CA ASP A 84 -3.38 -21.95 -7.01
C ASP A 84 -3.38 -20.49 -6.55
N LEU A 85 -2.56 -19.66 -7.19
CA LEU A 85 -2.44 -18.24 -6.87
C LEU A 85 -2.69 -17.39 -8.11
N ARG A 86 -3.35 -16.24 -7.90
CA ARG A 86 -3.58 -15.22 -8.93
C ARG A 86 -3.25 -13.85 -8.37
N LYS A 87 -2.62 -13.02 -9.18
CA LYS A 87 -2.36 -11.61 -8.90
C LYS A 87 -3.25 -10.75 -9.79
N TYR A 88 -3.86 -9.73 -9.19
CA TYR A 88 -4.63 -8.72 -9.89
C TYR A 88 -3.97 -7.36 -9.71
N ASN A 89 -3.88 -6.61 -10.79
CA ASN A 89 -3.37 -5.24 -10.79
C ASN A 89 -4.53 -4.25 -10.94
N LYS A 90 -4.46 -3.14 -10.20
CA LYS A 90 -5.38 -2.02 -10.40
C LYS A 90 -5.06 -1.33 -11.73
N LYS A 91 -6.08 -1.13 -12.58
CA LYS A 91 -6.00 -0.35 -13.83
C LYS A 91 -7.19 0.59 -13.93
N GLY A 92 -6.95 1.86 -13.65
CA GLY A 92 -7.99 2.85 -13.41
C GLY A 92 -8.87 2.39 -12.26
N LYS A 93 -10.15 2.17 -12.53
CA LYS A 93 -11.11 1.71 -11.53
C LYS A 93 -11.20 0.19 -11.41
N GLU A 94 -10.73 -0.54 -12.42
CA GLU A 94 -10.91 -1.97 -12.58
C GLU A 94 -9.75 -2.77 -11.98
N TRP A 95 -10.04 -4.01 -11.57
CA TRP A 95 -9.05 -5.01 -11.21
C TRP A 95 -8.86 -5.99 -12.37
N VAL A 96 -7.62 -6.14 -12.84
CA VAL A 96 -7.32 -6.98 -14.01
C VAL A 96 -6.33 -8.05 -13.60
N VAL A 97 -6.59 -9.30 -13.99
CA VAL A 97 -5.65 -10.41 -13.81
C VAL A 97 -4.32 -10.06 -14.48
N ASP A 98 -3.25 -10.07 -13.71
CA ASP A 98 -1.89 -9.77 -14.16
C ASP A 98 -1.09 -11.05 -14.38
N ALA A 99 -1.12 -11.94 -13.38
CA ALA A 99 -0.36 -13.17 -13.39
C ALA A 99 -1.06 -14.27 -12.59
N ASN A 100 -0.70 -15.51 -12.85
CA ASN A 100 -1.11 -16.66 -12.07
C ASN A 100 0.02 -17.68 -12.00
N THR A 101 -0.01 -18.51 -10.97
CA THR A 101 0.93 -19.61 -10.79
C THR A 101 0.26 -20.71 -9.97
N SER A 102 0.82 -21.91 -10.05
CA SER A 102 0.43 -23.01 -9.18
C SER A 102 1.65 -23.68 -8.56
N LEU A 103 1.40 -24.32 -7.43
CA LEU A 103 2.34 -25.11 -6.65
C LEU A 103 1.77 -26.51 -6.51
N ARG A 104 2.64 -27.51 -6.66
CA ARG A 104 2.37 -28.86 -6.17
C ARG A 104 3.65 -29.43 -5.57
N ALA A 105 3.66 -29.56 -4.24
CA ALA A 105 4.75 -30.17 -3.50
C ALA A 105 4.26 -31.43 -2.79
N LEU A 106 5.08 -32.48 -2.82
CA LEU A 106 4.80 -33.76 -2.16
C LEU A 106 5.87 -34.00 -1.09
N GLN A 107 5.52 -34.72 -0.03
CA GLN A 107 6.46 -35.12 1.01
C GLN A 107 7.23 -33.90 1.55
N VAL A 108 6.45 -32.91 2.02
CA VAL A 108 6.91 -31.59 2.42
C VAL A 108 7.46 -31.63 3.84
N GLY A 109 8.73 -31.30 3.98
CA GLY A 109 9.40 -31.14 5.27
C GLY A 109 9.28 -29.72 5.82
N ASN A 110 10.29 -29.31 6.59
CA ASN A 110 10.42 -27.96 7.11
C ASN A 110 10.98 -26.96 6.08
N GLY A 111 10.49 -25.72 6.13
CA GLY A 111 11.08 -24.58 5.43
C GLY A 111 10.14 -23.89 4.44
N ASN A 112 10.73 -23.08 3.57
CA ASN A 112 10.01 -22.44 2.48
C ASN A 112 9.62 -23.51 1.45
N VAL A 113 8.31 -23.66 1.23
CA VAL A 113 7.75 -24.63 0.28
C VAL A 113 7.57 -23.98 -1.08
N PHE A 114 7.28 -22.69 -1.09
CA PHE A 114 7.04 -21.92 -2.30
C PHE A 114 7.36 -20.44 -2.10
N LYS A 115 7.92 -19.84 -3.15
CA LYS A 115 8.13 -18.39 -3.28
C LYS A 115 7.76 -17.99 -4.69
N TRP A 116 6.80 -17.10 -4.81
CA TRP A 116 6.46 -16.45 -6.08
C TRP A 116 6.98 -15.03 -6.07
N GLU A 117 8.09 -14.81 -6.76
CA GLU A 117 8.72 -13.48 -6.88
C GLU A 117 7.96 -12.64 -7.90
N LEU A 118 7.54 -11.46 -7.49
CA LEU A 118 6.73 -10.55 -8.28
C LEU A 118 7.00 -9.10 -7.87
N ASP A 119 7.43 -8.32 -8.86
CA ASP A 119 7.61 -6.88 -8.71
C ASP A 119 6.27 -6.16 -8.45
N ARG A 120 6.33 -5.11 -7.63
CA ARG A 120 5.25 -4.10 -7.57
C ARG A 120 5.32 -3.26 -8.84
N ASN A 121 4.39 -3.50 -9.76
CA ASN A 121 4.34 -2.83 -11.07
C ASN A 121 3.00 -2.13 -11.34
N ALA A 122 2.12 -2.08 -10.34
CA ALA A 122 0.86 -1.35 -10.34
C ALA A 122 0.76 -0.51 -9.06
N VAL A 123 -0.02 0.58 -9.09
CA VAL A 123 -0.28 1.44 -7.92
C VAL A 123 -0.85 0.66 -6.73
N SER A 124 -1.56 -0.43 -7.05
CA SER A 124 -1.96 -1.44 -6.09
C SER A 124 -2.15 -2.77 -6.80
N ASP A 125 -1.81 -3.84 -6.09
CA ASP A 125 -2.11 -5.21 -6.49
C ASP A 125 -2.70 -5.99 -5.32
N TYR A 126 -3.45 -7.05 -5.61
CA TYR A 126 -3.87 -8.02 -4.59
C TYR A 126 -3.73 -9.45 -5.09
N PHE A 127 -3.69 -10.38 -4.13
CA PHE A 127 -3.48 -11.79 -4.37
C PHE A 127 -4.71 -12.60 -3.98
N GLU A 128 -5.18 -13.46 -4.89
CA GLU A 128 -6.06 -14.57 -4.55
C GLU A 128 -5.25 -15.85 -4.43
N PHE A 129 -5.58 -16.68 -3.45
CA PHE A 129 -5.00 -18.01 -3.27
C PHE A 129 -6.05 -19.03 -2.87
N ASP A 130 -5.72 -20.28 -3.13
CA ASP A 130 -6.44 -21.47 -2.69
C ASP A 130 -5.38 -22.54 -2.43
N ILE A 131 -5.08 -22.76 -1.16
CA ILE A 131 -4.03 -23.65 -0.66
C ILE A 131 -4.72 -24.85 -0.03
N VAL A 132 -4.36 -26.04 -0.52
CA VAL A 132 -4.86 -27.32 -0.03
C VAL A 132 -3.69 -28.10 0.54
N VAL A 133 -3.80 -28.44 1.82
CA VAL A 133 -2.85 -29.32 2.51
C VAL A 133 -3.53 -30.67 2.74
N LEU A 134 -2.92 -31.73 2.22
CA LEU A 134 -3.32 -33.11 2.49
C LEU A 134 -2.29 -33.73 3.42
N GLU A 135 -2.78 -34.39 4.47
CA GLU A 135 -1.96 -35.11 5.43
C GLU A 135 -2.72 -36.28 6.04
N ASP A 136 -2.19 -37.50 5.93
CA ASP A 136 -2.77 -38.74 6.45
C ASP A 136 -4.25 -38.90 6.05
N GLY A 137 -4.58 -38.55 4.81
CA GLY A 137 -5.96 -38.58 4.30
C GLY A 137 -6.88 -37.46 4.81
N THR A 138 -6.39 -36.53 5.63
CA THR A 138 -7.13 -35.33 6.05
C THR A 138 -6.80 -34.17 5.12
N VAL A 139 -7.82 -33.45 4.67
CA VAL A 139 -7.66 -32.29 3.77
C VAL A 139 -7.99 -31.01 4.53
N TRP A 140 -7.10 -30.03 4.45
CA TRP A 140 -7.29 -28.67 4.93
C TRP A 140 -7.27 -27.69 3.77
N HIS A 141 -8.22 -26.75 3.77
CA HIS A 141 -8.40 -25.75 2.72
C HIS A 141 -8.21 -24.35 3.30
N TYR A 142 -7.43 -23.53 2.60
CA TYR A 142 -7.19 -22.12 2.93
C TYR A 142 -7.31 -21.29 1.66
N ASP A 143 -8.38 -20.51 1.54
CA ASP A 143 -8.58 -19.61 0.41
C ASP A 143 -9.04 -18.23 0.88
N ASN A 144 -8.91 -17.25 -0.01
CA ASN A 144 -9.49 -15.92 0.15
C ASN A 144 -10.44 -15.56 -1.00
N LYS A 145 -10.90 -16.54 -1.77
CA LYS A 145 -11.75 -16.36 -2.95
C LYS A 145 -13.21 -16.00 -2.59
N SER A 146 -13.58 -16.11 -1.31
CA SER A 146 -14.94 -15.81 -0.83
C SER A 146 -15.02 -14.55 0.05
N GLY A 147 -15.92 -13.62 -0.30
CA GLY A 147 -16.33 -12.51 0.57
C GLY A 147 -15.39 -11.27 0.62
N LYS A 148 -15.34 -10.61 1.79
CA LYS A 148 -14.71 -9.29 2.03
C LYS A 148 -13.17 -9.32 2.20
N LEU A 149 -12.53 -10.47 2.06
CA LEU A 149 -11.09 -10.65 2.35
C LEU A 149 -10.18 -10.43 1.13
N GLN A 150 -10.73 -10.10 -0.04
CA GLN A 150 -9.96 -9.91 -1.28
C GLN A 150 -8.82 -8.88 -1.11
N TYR A 151 -9.03 -7.85 -0.30
CA TYR A 151 -8.06 -6.79 -0.06
C TYR A 151 -7.14 -7.06 1.14
N GLU A 152 -7.34 -8.14 1.90
CA GLU A 152 -6.44 -8.49 3.01
C GLU A 152 -5.00 -8.73 2.53
N TRP A 153 -4.88 -9.25 1.30
CA TRP A 153 -3.62 -9.57 0.65
C TRP A 153 -3.31 -8.58 -0.47
N GLN A 154 -3.57 -7.30 -0.21
CA GLN A 154 -3.30 -6.21 -1.14
C GLN A 154 -2.02 -5.47 -0.73
N ARG A 155 -1.23 -5.09 -1.73
CA ARG A 155 -0.12 -4.15 -1.57
C ARG A 155 -0.48 -2.83 -2.22
N TYR A 156 0.03 -1.77 -1.64
CA TYR A 156 0.09 -0.48 -2.29
C TYR A 156 1.51 -0.24 -2.79
N TYR A 157 1.59 0.50 -3.89
CA TYR A 157 2.83 1.03 -4.38
C TYR A 157 2.61 2.49 -4.71
N PHE A 158 2.33 3.28 -3.67
CA PHE A 158 2.27 4.73 -3.80
C PHE A 158 3.68 5.30 -3.96
N ASP A 159 3.76 6.59 -4.25
CA ASP A 159 5.01 7.27 -4.54
C ASP A 159 4.82 8.77 -4.38
N VAL A 160 5.90 9.50 -4.16
CA VAL A 160 5.88 10.96 -4.06
C VAL A 160 7.17 11.55 -4.61
N GLY A 161 7.06 12.70 -5.25
CA GLY A 161 8.14 13.30 -6.02
C GLY A 161 7.62 14.30 -7.02
N ALA A 162 8.49 14.85 -7.87
CA ALA A 162 8.05 15.75 -8.94
C ALA A 162 7.06 15.04 -9.89
N TYR A 163 5.98 15.74 -10.29
CA TYR A 163 4.91 15.19 -11.12
C TYR A 163 5.42 14.49 -12.39
N LYS A 164 6.38 15.09 -13.09
CA LYS A 164 6.96 14.55 -14.32
C LYS A 164 7.76 13.25 -14.14
N SER A 165 8.31 13.01 -12.94
CA SER A 165 9.16 11.85 -12.64
C SER A 165 8.39 10.61 -12.22
N ILE A 166 7.15 10.78 -11.73
CA ILE A 166 6.35 9.66 -11.26
C ILE A 166 5.61 9.01 -12.43
N LYS A 167 5.60 7.68 -12.48
CA LYS A 167 4.74 6.91 -13.39
C LYS A 167 3.42 6.58 -12.68
N PRO A 168 2.24 6.65 -13.32
CA PRO A 168 0.96 6.39 -12.65
C PRO A 168 0.70 4.91 -12.32
N LEU A 169 1.34 3.95 -13.02
CA LEU A 169 1.23 2.51 -12.78
C LEU A 169 -0.22 1.99 -12.66
N GLY A 170 -1.11 2.44 -13.55
CA GLY A 170 -2.53 2.05 -13.52
C GLY A 170 -3.38 2.90 -12.55
N GLY A 171 -2.78 3.71 -11.69
CA GLY A 171 -3.44 4.77 -10.94
C GLY A 171 -3.39 6.11 -11.66
N GLU A 172 -3.31 7.19 -10.90
CA GLU A 172 -3.11 8.55 -11.39
C GLU A 172 -2.04 9.28 -10.55
N ARG A 173 -1.64 10.46 -11.03
CA ARG A 173 -0.72 11.36 -10.33
C ARG A 173 -1.52 12.58 -9.91
N HIS A 174 -1.55 12.83 -8.61
CA HIS A 174 -2.22 13.96 -8.02
C HIS A 174 -1.19 15.02 -7.65
N HIS A 175 -1.27 16.22 -8.26
CA HIS A 175 -0.50 17.36 -7.76
C HIS A 175 -1.05 17.74 -6.39
N ILE A 176 -0.18 17.81 -5.39
CA ILE A 176 -0.61 18.12 -4.02
C ILE A 176 -1.26 19.51 -3.97
N VAL A 177 -0.70 20.48 -4.70
CA VAL A 177 -1.32 21.79 -4.96
C VAL A 177 -1.61 21.86 -6.45
N SER A 178 -2.79 22.32 -6.84
CA SER A 178 -3.16 22.27 -8.26
C SER A 178 -2.20 23.05 -9.15
N ASP A 179 -1.85 22.44 -10.29
CA ASP A 179 -1.06 23.06 -11.36
C ASP A 179 -1.62 24.43 -11.76
N LYS A 180 -2.95 24.54 -11.83
CA LYS A 180 -3.63 25.79 -12.16
C LYS A 180 -3.35 26.90 -11.14
N ALA A 181 -3.48 26.63 -9.84
CA ALA A 181 -3.23 27.64 -8.81
C ALA A 181 -1.76 28.06 -8.80
N LEU A 182 -0.83 27.12 -8.99
CA LEU A 182 0.60 27.41 -9.11
C LEU A 182 0.90 28.31 -10.32
N GLN A 183 0.36 28.01 -11.49
CA GLN A 183 0.55 28.85 -12.69
C GLN A 183 -0.05 30.24 -12.50
N GLU A 184 -1.24 30.35 -11.91
CA GLU A 184 -1.90 31.64 -11.64
C GLU A 184 -1.14 32.47 -10.60
N ALA A 185 -0.45 31.83 -9.64
CA ALA A 185 0.46 32.48 -8.71
C ALA A 185 1.84 32.83 -9.31
N GLY A 186 2.10 32.49 -10.58
CA GLY A 186 3.31 32.86 -11.31
C GLY A 186 4.44 31.81 -11.31
N PHE A 187 4.19 30.59 -10.82
CA PHE A 187 5.15 29.49 -10.90
C PHE A 187 5.14 28.87 -12.31
N SER A 188 6.32 28.72 -12.93
CA SER A 188 6.46 28.29 -14.33
C SER A 188 6.92 26.83 -14.52
N ASN A 189 7.38 26.16 -13.46
CA ASN A 189 7.91 24.79 -13.51
C ASN A 189 7.06 23.83 -12.67
N THR A 190 5.75 23.92 -12.83
CA THR A 190 4.75 23.18 -12.03
C THR A 190 4.83 21.66 -12.21
N ASP A 191 5.33 21.18 -13.35
CA ASP A 191 5.65 19.75 -13.58
C ASP A 191 6.74 19.21 -12.62
N SER A 192 7.50 20.10 -11.99
CA SER A 192 8.48 19.74 -10.96
C SER A 192 7.92 19.88 -9.55
N PHE A 193 6.68 20.38 -9.40
CA PHE A 193 6.01 20.44 -8.12
C PHE A 193 5.65 19.02 -7.63
N PRO A 194 5.64 18.78 -6.31
CA PRO A 194 5.32 17.48 -5.76
C PRO A 194 3.94 16.97 -6.14
N ALA A 195 3.91 15.67 -6.45
CA ALA A 195 2.72 14.91 -6.72
C ALA A 195 2.79 13.55 -6.03
N ILE A 196 1.63 12.94 -5.81
CA ILE A 196 1.50 11.60 -5.23
C ILE A 196 0.96 10.63 -6.30
N ARG A 197 1.58 9.45 -6.42
CA ARG A 197 0.99 8.31 -7.13
C ARG A 197 -0.09 7.69 -6.25
N MET A 198 -1.32 7.73 -6.73
CA MET A 198 -2.48 7.25 -5.98
C MET A 198 -3.46 6.47 -6.84
N MET A 199 -4.37 5.78 -6.16
CA MET A 199 -5.49 5.10 -6.83
C MET A 199 -6.31 6.12 -7.62
N LYS A 200 -6.84 5.72 -8.77
CA LYS A 200 -7.66 6.61 -9.59
C LYS A 200 -8.89 7.10 -8.81
N GLN A 201 -9.59 6.20 -8.15
CA GLN A 201 -10.74 6.52 -7.30
C GLN A 201 -10.41 7.64 -6.30
N ASP A 202 -9.44 7.40 -5.43
CA ASP A 202 -9.00 8.37 -4.43
C ASP A 202 -8.64 9.72 -5.05
N HIS A 203 -7.99 9.74 -6.22
CA HIS A 203 -7.70 10.99 -6.94
C HIS A 203 -8.96 11.74 -7.33
N GLU A 204 -10.00 11.05 -7.81
CA GLU A 204 -11.28 11.67 -8.20
C GLU A 204 -12.05 12.30 -7.03
N ASP A 205 -11.74 11.84 -5.81
CA ASP A 205 -12.33 12.35 -4.57
C ASP A 205 -11.53 13.52 -3.98
N THR A 206 -10.25 13.67 -4.33
CA THR A 206 -9.46 14.82 -3.87
C THR A 206 -10.12 16.16 -4.26
N PRO A 207 -10.13 17.17 -3.37
CA PRO A 207 -10.90 18.39 -3.60
C PRO A 207 -10.52 19.16 -4.86
N ASN A 208 -9.23 19.19 -5.20
CA ASN A 208 -8.73 19.93 -6.37
C ASN A 208 -8.88 19.18 -7.71
N TRP A 209 -9.46 17.98 -7.70
CA TRP A 209 -9.63 17.16 -8.91
C TRP A 209 -10.76 17.64 -9.82
N GLY A 210 -10.51 17.59 -11.13
CA GLY A 210 -11.53 17.81 -12.15
C GLY A 210 -12.07 19.25 -12.19
N ASN A 211 -13.27 19.44 -12.74
CA ASN A 211 -13.82 20.76 -13.08
C ASN A 211 -15.11 21.12 -12.32
N ARG A 212 -15.37 20.44 -11.18
CA ARG A 212 -16.55 20.69 -10.33
C ARG A 212 -16.46 22.10 -9.72
N THR A 213 -17.60 22.66 -9.31
CA THR A 213 -17.64 23.98 -8.66
C THR A 213 -16.79 24.00 -7.40
N SER A 214 -16.96 23.01 -6.51
CA SER A 214 -16.15 22.85 -5.29
C SER A 214 -14.65 22.78 -5.61
N SER A 215 -14.25 22.07 -6.65
CA SER A 215 -12.84 21.99 -7.05
C SER A 215 -12.29 23.30 -7.60
N LYS A 216 -13.13 24.13 -8.24
CA LYS A 216 -12.71 25.48 -8.64
C LYS A 216 -12.55 26.38 -7.43
N GLU A 217 -13.47 26.31 -6.47
CA GLU A 217 -13.42 27.07 -5.21
C GLU A 217 -12.20 26.66 -4.36
N TRP A 218 -11.87 25.37 -4.32
CA TRP A 218 -10.66 24.87 -3.67
C TRP A 218 -9.40 25.51 -4.26
N ARG A 219 -9.27 25.52 -5.59
CA ARG A 219 -8.13 26.13 -6.28
C ARG A 219 -8.01 27.64 -6.09
N VAL A 220 -9.13 28.32 -5.86
CA VAL A 220 -9.11 29.74 -5.46
C VAL A 220 -8.50 29.90 -4.08
N LYS A 221 -8.79 28.98 -3.13
CA LYS A 221 -8.15 28.98 -1.82
C LYS A 221 -6.67 28.64 -1.88
N GLU A 222 -6.28 27.67 -2.70
CA GLU A 222 -4.86 27.41 -2.98
C GLU A 222 -4.14 28.69 -3.44
N LEU A 223 -4.72 29.39 -4.42
CA LEU A 223 -4.17 30.65 -4.95
C LEU A 223 -4.11 31.76 -3.87
N GLU A 224 -5.10 31.86 -3.00
CA GLU A 224 -5.07 32.80 -1.86
C GLU A 224 -3.88 32.52 -0.94
N TYR A 225 -3.63 31.26 -0.56
CA TYR A 225 -2.45 30.92 0.26
C TYR A 225 -1.14 31.21 -0.46
N LEU A 226 -1.04 30.85 -1.76
CA LEU A 226 0.15 31.10 -2.58
C LEU A 226 0.47 32.59 -2.67
N ASN A 227 -0.53 33.44 -2.93
CA ASN A 227 -0.35 34.90 -3.01
C ASN A 227 0.03 35.55 -1.68
N ASN A 228 -0.35 34.92 -0.57
CA ASN A 228 0.01 35.36 0.78
C ASN A 228 1.35 34.75 1.26
N GLU A 229 2.01 33.94 0.43
CA GLU A 229 3.22 33.18 0.77
C GLU A 229 3.06 32.27 2.02
N ASP A 230 1.82 31.89 2.35
CA ASP A 230 1.50 31.00 3.48
C ASP A 230 1.54 29.53 3.03
N TYR A 231 2.75 29.06 2.71
CA TYR A 231 2.97 27.70 2.22
C TYR A 231 2.70 26.62 3.26
N LYS A 232 2.93 26.93 4.55
CA LYS A 232 2.60 26.01 5.65
C LYS A 232 1.09 25.90 5.83
N GLY A 233 0.35 27.01 5.76
CA GLY A 233 -1.11 27.00 5.75
C GLY A 233 -1.68 26.26 4.55
N LEU A 234 -1.09 26.45 3.36
CA LEU A 234 -1.45 25.70 2.15
C LEU A 234 -1.31 24.19 2.33
N MET A 235 -0.18 23.72 2.86
CA MET A 235 0.03 22.28 3.06
C MET A 235 -0.94 21.69 4.10
N ARG A 236 -1.27 22.44 5.16
CA ARG A 236 -2.33 22.01 6.11
C ARG A 236 -3.69 21.93 5.42
N PHE A 237 -4.02 22.91 4.59
CA PHE A 237 -5.25 22.95 3.80
C PHE A 237 -5.38 21.73 2.87
N GLU A 238 -4.32 21.36 2.17
CA GLU A 238 -4.31 20.14 1.34
C GLU A 238 -4.50 18.87 2.17
N VAL A 239 -3.79 18.73 3.29
CA VAL A 239 -3.95 17.58 4.20
C VAL A 239 -5.36 17.51 4.79
N ASP A 240 -5.98 18.65 5.11
CA ASP A 240 -7.38 18.71 5.55
C ASP A 240 -8.35 18.23 4.45
N GLY A 241 -8.06 18.55 3.19
CA GLY A 241 -8.76 18.01 2.04
C GLY A 241 -8.77 16.48 2.04
N PHE A 242 -7.59 15.86 2.17
CA PHE A 242 -7.46 14.40 2.27
C PHE A 242 -8.14 13.81 3.52
N ARG A 243 -8.16 14.55 4.62
CA ARG A 243 -8.77 14.10 5.89
C ARG A 243 -10.29 14.04 5.80
N ASN A 244 -10.89 14.88 4.97
CA ASN A 244 -12.34 14.95 4.77
C ASN A 244 -12.89 13.91 3.78
N GLU A 245 -12.01 13.31 2.96
CA GLU A 245 -12.39 12.30 1.99
C GLU A 245 -12.20 10.88 2.57
N THR A 246 -13.22 10.04 2.41
CA THR A 246 -13.19 8.65 2.86
C THR A 246 -12.31 7.78 1.97
N ASP A 247 -11.73 6.72 2.53
CA ASP A 247 -11.10 5.69 1.72
C ASP A 247 -12.16 4.83 1.01
N ASP A 248 -12.17 4.87 -0.31
CA ASP A 248 -13.08 4.12 -1.18
C ASP A 248 -12.99 2.59 -0.97
N GLU A 249 -11.85 2.11 -0.49
CA GLU A 249 -11.64 0.69 -0.17
C GLU A 249 -12.08 0.32 1.26
N GLY A 250 -12.36 1.32 2.10
CA GLY A 250 -12.81 1.17 3.48
C GLY A 250 -11.78 0.56 4.45
N LYS A 251 -10.49 0.57 4.08
CA LYS A 251 -9.39 0.04 4.90
C LYS A 251 -8.86 1.08 5.87
N PHE A 252 -8.92 2.34 5.46
CA PHE A 252 -8.50 3.48 6.27
C PHE A 252 -9.73 4.36 6.57
N PRO A 253 -9.72 5.11 7.69
CA PRO A 253 -10.81 6.05 7.98
C PRO A 253 -10.96 7.16 6.93
N ASN A 254 -9.85 7.61 6.33
CA ASN A 254 -9.80 8.67 5.31
C ASN A 254 -8.50 8.58 4.48
N LEU A 255 -8.43 9.42 3.43
CA LEU A 255 -7.27 9.46 2.54
C LEU A 255 -6.01 10.00 3.24
N ALA A 256 -6.15 10.90 4.23
CA ALA A 256 -4.99 11.42 4.96
C ALA A 256 -4.22 10.31 5.71
N ILE A 257 -4.93 9.34 6.29
CA ILE A 257 -4.32 8.18 6.95
C ILE A 257 -3.76 7.21 5.89
N LYS A 258 -4.49 6.97 4.79
CA LYS A 258 -4.04 6.07 3.70
C LYS A 258 -2.73 6.54 3.05
N TYR A 259 -2.59 7.85 2.86
CA TYR A 259 -1.44 8.48 2.20
C TYR A 259 -0.50 9.19 3.18
N ASN A 260 -0.60 8.92 4.48
CA ASN A 260 0.12 9.65 5.56
C ASN A 260 1.58 9.94 5.21
N ASP A 261 2.35 8.89 4.91
CA ASP A 261 3.79 9.00 4.70
C ASP A 261 4.14 9.83 3.46
N TYR A 262 3.31 9.69 2.42
CA TYR A 262 3.46 10.40 1.14
C TYR A 262 3.02 11.86 1.24
N LEU A 263 2.06 12.18 2.11
CA LEU A 263 1.67 13.57 2.41
C LEU A 263 2.76 14.29 3.20
N VAL A 264 3.35 13.64 4.21
CA VAL A 264 4.48 14.22 4.95
C VAL A 264 5.68 14.45 4.03
N ALA A 265 6.08 13.43 3.27
CA ALA A 265 7.17 13.54 2.29
C ALA A 265 6.87 14.58 1.20
N GLY A 266 5.61 14.65 0.74
CA GLY A 266 5.15 15.66 -0.21
C GLY A 266 5.24 17.08 0.34
N ALA A 267 4.96 17.28 1.62
CA ALA A 267 5.13 18.57 2.30
C ALA A 267 6.61 18.98 2.40
N VAL A 268 7.51 18.03 2.68
CA VAL A 268 8.97 18.30 2.65
C VAL A 268 9.39 18.84 1.28
N LEU A 269 9.04 18.11 0.22
CA LEU A 269 9.38 18.51 -1.15
C LEU A 269 8.70 19.84 -1.55
N ALA A 270 7.50 20.11 -1.04
CA ALA A 270 6.80 21.37 -1.31
C ALA A 270 7.51 22.53 -0.62
N TYR A 271 7.91 22.37 0.63
CA TYR A 271 8.69 23.37 1.37
C TYR A 271 10.04 23.63 0.71
N GLU A 272 10.75 22.60 0.25
CA GLU A 272 11.96 22.76 -0.55
C GLU A 272 11.70 23.54 -1.85
N TYR A 273 10.62 23.19 -2.57
CA TYR A 273 10.24 23.88 -3.81
C TYR A 273 9.96 25.37 -3.57
N PHE A 274 9.30 25.70 -2.46
CA PHE A 274 9.00 27.09 -2.08
C PHE A 274 10.15 27.81 -1.36
N GLY A 275 11.25 27.12 -1.02
CA GLY A 275 12.37 27.70 -0.27
C GLY A 275 12.07 27.95 1.21
N VAL A 276 11.14 27.19 1.80
CA VAL A 276 10.79 27.24 3.22
C VAL A 276 11.69 26.29 4.00
N ASN A 277 12.47 26.82 4.94
CA ASN A 277 13.35 26.05 5.85
C ASN A 277 12.70 25.81 7.21
#